data_AF-A0A533XWQ7-F1
#
_entry.id   AF-A0A533XWQ7-F1
#
_cell.length_a   1.000
_cell.length_b   1.000
_cell.length_c   1.000
_cell.angle_alpha   90.00
_cell.angle_beta   90.00
_cell.angle_gamma   90.00
#
_symmetry.space_group_name_H-M   'P 1'
#
loop_
_entity.id
_entity.type
_entity.pdbx_description
1 polymer ?
#
loop_
_entity_poly.entity_id
_entity_poly.type
_entity_poly.pdbx_seq_one_letter_code
_entity_poly.pdbx_strand_id
1 'polypeptide(L)' 'RHPDTDPLAIRFTDLHRWVTELPGFIGDPKKSNEKILEAIQMAWHEEYKDAHG' A
#
# COMPACT_ATOMS: atom_id res chain seq x y z
N ARG A 1 7.19 -6.35 -3.74
CA ARG A 1 8.46 -5.96 -3.07
C ARG A 1 8.04 -5.37 -1.73
N HIS A 2 8.75 -5.64 -0.62
CA HIS A 2 8.38 -5.35 0.80
C HIS A 2 7.67 -6.49 1.58
N PRO A 3 8.20 -7.73 1.64
CA PRO A 3 7.59 -8.78 2.45
C PRO A 3 7.69 -8.51 3.97
N ASP A 4 8.81 -7.95 4.45
CA ASP A 4 9.06 -7.77 5.90
C ASP A 4 8.62 -6.40 6.45
N THR A 5 7.89 -5.62 5.65
CA THR A 5 7.44 -4.28 6.05
C THR A 5 6.03 -4.37 6.59
N ASP A 6 5.85 -4.06 7.88
CA ASP A 6 4.52 -3.90 8.48
C ASP A 6 3.76 -2.77 7.77
N PRO A 7 2.66 -3.07 7.05
CA PRO A 7 1.95 -2.06 6.29
C PRO A 7 1.36 -0.94 7.18
N LEU A 8 1.02 -1.23 8.43
CA LEU A 8 0.46 -0.24 9.36
C LEU A 8 1.47 0.80 9.84
N ALA A 9 2.77 0.49 9.76
CA ALA A 9 3.84 1.43 10.10
C ALA A 9 4.14 2.44 8.96
N ILE A 10 3.58 2.22 7.77
CA ILE A 10 3.85 3.03 6.58
C ILE A 10 2.96 4.29 6.59
N ARG A 11 3.58 5.45 6.36
CA ARG A 11 2.84 6.71 6.18
C ARG A 11 2.14 6.71 4.82
N PHE A 12 0.95 7.28 4.74
CA PHE A 12 0.18 7.38 3.49
C PHE A 12 0.94 8.05 2.34
N THR A 13 1.81 9.02 2.62
CA THR A 13 2.65 9.65 1.58
C THR A 13 3.63 8.66 0.96
N ASP A 14 4.21 7.78 1.77
CA ASP A 14 5.16 6.76 1.30
C ASP A 14 4.40 5.64 0.57
N LEU A 15 3.26 5.21 1.13
CA LEU A 15 2.38 4.23 0.48
C LEU A 15 1.90 4.71 -0.88
N HIS A 16 1.44 5.97 -0.97
CA HIS A 16 1.03 6.58 -2.23
C HIS A 16 2.15 6.51 -3.28
N ARG A 17 3.36 6.95 -2.90
CA ARG A 17 4.53 6.90 -3.79
C ARG A 17 4.80 5.46 -4.26
N TRP A 18 4.84 4.50 -3.34
CA TRP A 18 5.13 3.10 -3.66
C TRP A 18 4.11 2.52 -4.62
N VAL A 19 2.82 2.78 -4.39
CA VAL A 19 1.72 2.34 -5.28
C VAL A 19 1.87 2.96 -6.68
N THR A 20 2.14 4.27 -6.77
CA THR A 20 2.25 4.95 -8.08
C THR A 20 3.51 4.57 -8.85
N GLU A 21 4.55 4.09 -8.17
CA GLU A 21 5.80 3.63 -8.78
C GLU A 21 5.74 2.13 -9.16
N LEU A 22 4.64 1.42 -8.88
CA LEU A 22 4.50 0.01 -9.25
C LEU A 22 4.54 -0.18 -10.78
N PRO A 23 5.31 -1.17 -11.27
CA PRO A 23 5.24 -1.55 -12.68
C PRO A 23 3.82 -1.96 -13.05
N GLY A 24 3.26 -1.31 -14.09
CA GLY A 24 1.89 -1.56 -14.53
C GLY A 24 0.81 -0.79 -13.78
N PHE A 25 1.17 0.17 -12.92
CA PHE A 25 0.19 1.11 -12.37
C PHE A 25 -0.45 1.94 -13.50
N ILE A 26 -1.78 1.84 -13.62
CA ILE A 26 -2.59 2.55 -14.62
C ILE A 26 -3.53 3.60 -14.00
N GLY A 27 -3.51 3.76 -12.68
CA GLY A 27 -4.35 4.73 -11.98
C GLY A 27 -3.87 6.16 -12.18
N ASP A 28 -4.72 7.13 -11.86
CA ASP A 28 -4.32 8.55 -11.79
C ASP A 28 -3.81 8.86 -10.37
N PRO A 29 -2.51 9.19 -10.18
CA PRO A 29 -1.97 9.55 -8.87
C PRO A 29 -2.76 10.68 -8.18
N LYS A 30 -3.31 11.63 -8.96
CA LYS A 30 -4.03 12.78 -8.41
C LYS A 30 -5.41 12.43 -7.85
N LYS A 31 -5.93 11.23 -8.14
CA LYS A 31 -7.21 10.75 -7.60
C LYS A 31 -7.06 9.96 -6.30
N SER A 32 -5.82 9.80 -5.81
CA SER A 32 -5.56 9.17 -4.52
C SER A 32 -6.09 10.02 -3.36
N ASN A 33 -6.66 9.37 -2.36
CA ASN A 33 -7.10 9.99 -1.10
C ASN A 33 -6.88 9.00 0.06
N GLU A 34 -7.08 9.47 1.29
CA GLU A 34 -6.83 8.67 2.50
C GLU A 34 -7.62 7.35 2.51
N LYS A 35 -8.89 7.36 2.10
CA LYS A 35 -9.73 6.13 2.08
C LYS A 35 -9.20 5.08 1.10
N ILE A 36 -8.70 5.51 -0.06
CA ILE A 36 -8.10 4.60 -1.05
C ILE A 36 -6.80 4.01 -0.50
N LEU A 37 -5.95 4.86 0.09
CA LEU A 37 -4.67 4.42 0.64
C LEU A 37 -4.86 3.51 1.85
N GLU A 38 -5.82 3.79 2.71
CA GLU A 38 -6.23 2.94 3.82
C GLU A 38 -6.71 1.57 3.33
N ALA A 39 -7.55 1.52 2.29
CA ALA A 39 -8.01 0.26 1.72
C ALA A 39 -6.85 -0.59 1.17
N ILE A 40 -5.87 0.04 0.49
CA ILE A 40 -4.66 -0.64 0.02
C ILE A 40 -3.82 -1.13 1.21
N GLN A 41 -3.65 -0.29 2.24
CA GLN A 41 -2.89 -0.62 3.44
C GLN A 41 -3.49 -1.82 4.19
N MET A 42 -4.83 -1.86 4.34
CA MET A 42 -5.52 -2.95 5.03
C MET A 42 -5.43 -4.25 4.24
N ALA A 43 -5.67 -4.21 2.93
CA ALA A 43 -5.54 -5.40 2.08
C ALA A 43 -4.12 -5.98 2.13
N TRP A 44 -3.10 -5.13 2.09
CA TRP A 44 -1.72 -5.59 2.23
C TRP A 44 -1.41 -6.09 3.66
N HIS A 45 -1.95 -5.46 4.70
CA HIS A 45 -1.78 -5.92 6.08
C HIS A 45 -2.39 -7.31 6.31
N GLU A 46 -3.53 -7.62 5.69
CA GLU A 46 -4.09 -8.98 5.70
C GLU A 46 -3.13 -9.99 5.08
N GLU A 47 -2.59 -9.72 3.89
CA GLU A 47 -1.58 -10.57 3.25
C GLU A 47 -0.30 -10.71 4.09
N TYR A 48 0.15 -9.62 4.70
CA TYR A 48 1.32 -9.62 5.58
C TYR A 48 1.09 -10.55 6.79
N LYS A 49 -0.08 -10.47 7.43
CA LYS A 49 -0.42 -11.35 8.55
C LYS A 49 -0.48 -12.82 8.15
N ASP A 50 -1.05 -13.14 7.00
CA ASP A 50 -1.12 -14.51 6.50
C ASP A 50 0.28 -15.09 6.19
N ALA A 51 1.20 -14.25 5.71
CA ALA A 51 2.57 -14.67 5.42
C ALA A 51 3.47 -14.84 6.67
N HIS A 52 3.10 -14.24 7.80
CA HIS A 52 3.88 -14.24 9.06
C HIS A 52 3.18 -14.98 10.22
N GLY A 53 2.04 -15.62 9.95
CA GLY A 53 1.24 -16.40 10.90
C GLY A 53 1.55 -17.88 10.93
#